data_AF-A0A9P4DSK0-F1
#
_entry.id   AF-A0A9P4DSK0-F1
#
_cell.length_a   1.000
_cell.length_b   1.000
_cell.length_c   1.000
_cell.angle_alpha   90.00
_cell.angle_beta   90.00
_cell.angle_gamma   90.00
#
_symmetry.space_group_name_H-M   'P 1'
#
loop_
_entity.id
_entity.type
_entity.pdbx_description
1 polymer ?
#
loop_
_entity_poly.entity_id
_entity_poly.type
_entity_poly.pdbx_seq_one_letter_code
_entity_poly.pdbx_strand_id
1 'polypeptide(L)'
;MKRVSFLCILFSGLLSTIAHGELASSSHVATQAEVEQDSFLRGTARNLEKSDVVLAVIIYKIVSTDQGTMHYARVVQSLRGDIPVEALVKWNGHANKLPEGSAPEITMSSDCLLTYVLASSKNVEKLPDTSEDFTPADSIYGLDFYSLGDCVRYFPMTESDPGRAMKKLLHIEPAKISAESEAARFKPESDK
;
A
#
# COMPACT_ATOMS: atom_id res chain seq x y z
N MET A 1 -63.86 29.71 -18.78
CA MET A 1 -63.48 28.71 -19.82
C MET A 1 -61.95 28.65 -19.83
N LYS A 2 -61.22 27.54 -19.63
CA LYS A 2 -61.48 26.10 -19.73
C LYS A 2 -60.86 25.37 -18.52
N ARG A 3 -61.56 24.35 -18.02
CA ARG A 3 -61.04 23.32 -17.11
C ARG A 3 -60.12 22.38 -17.90
N VAL A 4 -58.99 22.00 -17.33
CA VAL A 4 -58.29 20.77 -17.70
C VAL A 4 -58.12 19.97 -16.42
N SER A 5 -58.81 18.84 -16.39
CA SER A 5 -58.73 17.78 -15.40
C SER A 5 -57.62 16.82 -15.83
N PHE A 6 -56.84 16.28 -14.89
CA PHE A 6 -56.41 14.88 -14.96
C PHE A 6 -56.06 14.36 -13.56
N LEU A 7 -57.05 13.68 -12.99
CA LEU A 7 -56.97 12.73 -11.88
C LEU A 7 -56.28 11.46 -12.39
N CYS A 8 -55.22 10.97 -11.72
CA CYS A 8 -54.56 9.65 -11.85
C CYS A 8 -53.24 9.73 -11.03
N ILE A 9 -52.84 8.91 -10.04
CA ILE A 9 -53.17 7.56 -9.59
C ILE A 9 -52.75 7.45 -8.10
N LEU A 10 -53.53 6.68 -7.32
CA LEU A 10 -53.29 6.25 -5.95
C LEU A 10 -52.26 5.11 -5.87
N PHE A 11 -51.65 4.96 -4.68
CA PHE A 11 -50.93 3.77 -4.19
C PHE A 11 -49.58 3.40 -4.84
N SER A 12 -48.51 3.56 -4.06
CA SER A 12 -47.64 2.44 -3.65
C SER A 12 -46.63 2.97 -2.63
N GLY A 13 -46.82 2.61 -1.37
CA GLY A 13 -45.72 2.61 -0.42
C GLY A 13 -44.80 1.42 -0.73
N LEU A 14 -43.51 1.59 -0.51
CA LEU A 14 -42.68 0.53 0.05
C LEU A 14 -41.43 1.15 0.68
N LEU A 15 -41.06 0.61 1.84
CA LEU A 15 -39.96 1.00 2.69
C LEU A 15 -38.67 1.24 1.89
N SER A 16 -38.07 2.42 2.04
CA SER A 16 -36.62 2.55 1.87
C SER A 16 -36.00 2.02 3.16
N THR A 17 -35.74 0.72 3.20
CA THR A 17 -34.82 0.14 4.18
C THR A 17 -33.52 0.92 4.05
N ILE A 18 -33.16 1.64 5.11
CA ILE A 18 -31.79 2.09 5.32
C ILE A 18 -30.99 0.79 5.43
N ALA A 19 -30.43 0.35 4.31
CA ALA A 19 -29.31 -0.57 4.35
C ALA A 19 -28.21 0.22 5.06
N HIS A 20 -28.11 0.01 6.38
CA HIS A 20 -26.83 0.03 7.06
C HIS A 20 -25.97 -0.92 6.24
N GLY A 21 -25.24 -0.37 5.28
CA GLY A 21 -24.13 -1.05 4.65
C GLY A 21 -23.12 -1.27 5.76
N GLU A 22 -23.27 -2.36 6.49
CA GLU A 22 -22.10 -3.14 6.86
C GLU A 22 -21.34 -3.31 5.56
N LEU A 23 -20.28 -2.53 5.41
CA LEU A 23 -19.27 -2.75 4.41
C LEU A 23 -18.70 -4.12 4.77
N ALA A 24 -19.37 -5.18 4.30
CA ALA A 24 -18.86 -6.53 4.37
C ALA A 24 -17.53 -6.43 3.64
N SER A 25 -16.45 -6.35 4.43
CA SER A 25 -15.10 -6.53 3.98
C SER A 25 -15.08 -7.95 3.45
N SER A 26 -15.42 -8.11 2.17
CA SER A 26 -15.40 -9.41 1.54
C SER A 26 -13.93 -9.77 1.46
N SER A 27 -13.53 -10.68 2.34
CA SER A 27 -12.20 -11.30 2.40
C SER A 27 -12.06 -12.35 1.30
N HIS A 28 -12.56 -12.03 0.10
CA HIS A 28 -12.53 -12.93 -1.04
C HIS A 28 -11.45 -12.48 -2.01
N VAL A 29 -10.62 -13.44 -2.42
CA VAL A 29 -9.60 -13.24 -3.45
C VAL A 29 -10.27 -13.14 -4.81
N ALA A 30 -9.96 -12.11 -5.59
CA ALA A 30 -10.57 -11.89 -6.89
C ALA A 30 -10.45 -13.11 -7.82
N THR A 31 -11.56 -13.49 -8.44
CA THR A 31 -11.61 -14.50 -9.49
C THR A 31 -10.98 -13.99 -10.79
N GLN A 32 -10.61 -14.91 -11.68
CA GLN A 32 -10.08 -14.56 -13.00
C GLN A 32 -11.04 -13.65 -13.80
N ALA A 33 -12.35 -13.91 -13.75
CA ALA A 33 -13.35 -13.10 -14.45
C ALA A 33 -13.41 -11.66 -13.91
N GLU A 34 -13.30 -11.47 -12.59
CA GLU A 34 -13.25 -10.14 -11.96
C GLU A 34 -11.97 -9.40 -12.37
N VAL A 35 -10.83 -10.10 -12.42
CA VAL A 35 -9.55 -9.51 -12.87
C VAL A 35 -9.64 -9.07 -14.33
N GLU A 36 -10.31 -9.82 -15.20
CA GLU A 36 -10.43 -9.47 -16.62
C GLU A 36 -11.31 -8.23 -16.85
N GLN A 37 -12.32 -8.02 -16.01
CA GLN A 37 -13.30 -6.93 -16.12
C GLN A 37 -12.85 -5.63 -15.44
N ASP A 38 -11.98 -5.70 -14.42
CA ASP A 38 -11.48 -4.53 -13.69
C ASP A 38 -10.05 -4.15 -14.15
N SER A 39 -9.89 -2.92 -14.64
CA SER A 39 -8.61 -2.44 -15.18
C SER A 39 -7.51 -2.31 -14.13
N PHE A 40 -7.85 -1.97 -12.88
CA PHE A 40 -6.90 -1.86 -11.78
C PHE A 40 -6.48 -3.22 -11.25
N LEU A 41 -7.41 -4.18 -11.12
CA LEU A 41 -7.08 -5.57 -10.81
C LEU A 41 -6.16 -6.15 -11.89
N ARG A 42 -6.53 -6.01 -13.18
CA ARG A 42 -5.71 -6.49 -14.29
C ARG A 42 -4.33 -5.86 -14.34
N GLY A 43 -4.26 -4.54 -14.17
CA GLY A 43 -3.00 -3.80 -14.18
C GLY A 43 -2.08 -4.19 -13.02
N THR A 44 -2.65 -4.35 -11.82
CA THR A 44 -1.92 -4.75 -10.62
C THR A 44 -1.46 -6.20 -10.71
N ALA A 45 -2.30 -7.11 -11.20
CA ALA A 45 -1.93 -8.50 -11.46
C ALA A 45 -0.74 -8.60 -12.42
N ARG A 46 -0.75 -7.84 -13.53
CA ARG A 46 0.38 -7.78 -14.47
C ARG A 46 1.68 -7.25 -13.84
N ASN A 47 1.59 -6.33 -12.87
CA ASN A 47 2.76 -5.85 -12.16
C ASN A 47 3.30 -6.94 -11.21
N LEU A 48 2.42 -7.68 -10.53
CA LEU A 48 2.78 -8.81 -9.67
C LEU A 48 3.43 -9.96 -10.46
N GLU A 49 2.92 -10.29 -11.64
CA GLU A 49 3.52 -11.29 -12.52
C GLU A 49 4.98 -10.99 -12.86
N LYS A 50 5.31 -9.70 -13.02
CA LYS A 50 6.65 -9.23 -13.38
C LYS A 50 7.58 -9.01 -12.18
N SER A 51 7.06 -9.11 -10.97
CA SER A 51 7.76 -8.72 -9.74
C SER A 51 7.86 -9.91 -8.81
N ASP A 52 9.08 -10.41 -8.63
CA ASP A 52 9.40 -11.51 -7.73
C ASP A 52 9.83 -11.05 -6.33
N VAL A 53 9.91 -9.73 -6.11
CA VAL A 53 10.01 -9.11 -4.80
C VAL A 53 8.79 -8.22 -4.58
N VAL A 54 8.04 -8.48 -3.51
CA VAL A 54 6.84 -7.72 -3.13
C VAL A 54 6.89 -7.45 -1.64
N LEU A 55 6.92 -6.17 -1.27
CA LEU A 55 7.08 -5.71 0.10
C LEU A 55 5.94 -4.77 0.48
N ALA A 56 5.54 -4.80 1.75
CA ALA A 56 4.92 -3.65 2.39
C ALA A 56 6.00 -2.91 3.18
N VAL A 57 6.08 -1.59 2.97
CA VAL A 57 7.11 -0.75 3.57
C VAL A 57 6.51 0.54 4.13
N ILE A 58 7.23 1.16 5.06
CA ILE A 58 6.96 2.53 5.52
C ILE A 58 8.08 3.42 5.00
N ILE A 59 7.74 4.36 4.11
CA ILE A 59 8.68 5.37 3.64
C ILE A 59 8.92 6.36 4.77
N TYR A 60 10.17 6.62 5.11
CA TYR A 60 10.55 7.55 6.18
C TYR A 60 11.39 8.73 5.68
N LYS A 61 12.05 8.58 4.53
CA LYS A 61 12.88 9.63 3.93
C LYS A 61 12.74 9.61 2.41
N ILE A 62 12.66 10.80 1.83
CA ILE A 62 12.67 11.03 0.40
C ILE A 62 13.73 12.08 0.11
N VAL A 63 14.59 11.81 -0.89
CA VAL A 63 15.61 12.75 -1.36
C VAL A 63 15.32 13.05 -2.83
N SER A 64 14.89 14.26 -3.12
CA SER A 64 14.58 14.72 -4.47
C SER A 64 15.77 15.46 -5.05
N THR A 65 16.14 15.11 -6.28
CA THR A 65 17.24 15.73 -7.05
C THR A 65 16.75 16.06 -8.45
N ASP A 66 17.60 16.71 -9.26
CA ASP A 66 17.31 16.94 -10.69
C ASP A 66 17.41 15.66 -11.55
N GLN A 67 18.06 14.61 -11.05
CA GLN A 67 18.18 13.31 -11.70
C GLN A 67 17.03 12.35 -11.36
N GLY A 68 16.33 12.56 -10.25
CA GLY A 68 15.27 11.69 -9.78
C GLY A 68 15.03 11.79 -8.28
N THR A 69 14.17 10.91 -7.78
CA THR A 69 13.73 10.91 -6.38
C THR A 69 14.12 9.60 -5.71
N MET A 70 15.03 9.64 -4.74
CA MET A 70 15.37 8.46 -3.94
C MET A 70 14.42 8.31 -2.77
N HIS A 71 13.77 7.15 -2.68
CA HIS A 71 12.92 6.77 -1.57
C HIS A 71 13.67 5.84 -0.63
N TYR A 72 13.49 6.05 0.67
CA TYR A 72 14.05 5.23 1.73
C TYR A 72 12.92 4.74 2.64
N ALA A 73 12.89 3.44 2.87
CA ALA A 73 11.81 2.82 3.61
C ALA A 73 12.31 1.68 4.51
N ARG A 74 11.49 1.37 5.51
CA ARG A 74 11.65 0.18 6.35
C ARG A 74 10.65 -0.87 5.94
N VAL A 75 11.11 -2.10 5.76
CA VAL A 75 10.24 -3.24 5.45
C VAL A 75 9.42 -3.60 6.68
N VAL A 76 8.10 -3.64 6.54
CA VAL A 76 7.19 -4.08 7.61
C VAL A 76 6.61 -5.46 7.34
N GLN A 77 6.57 -5.87 6.07
CA GLN A 77 6.18 -7.22 5.68
C GLN A 77 6.83 -7.59 4.36
N SER A 78 7.45 -8.78 4.29
CA SER A 78 7.80 -9.41 3.03
C SER A 78 6.67 -10.31 2.57
N LEU A 79 6.07 -9.99 1.42
CA LEU A 79 4.97 -10.76 0.82
C LEU A 79 5.49 -11.75 -0.23
N ARG A 80 6.61 -11.41 -0.87
CA ARG A 80 7.32 -12.25 -1.83
C ARG A 80 8.80 -11.85 -1.86
N GLY A 81 9.69 -12.84 -1.93
CA GLY A 81 11.13 -12.63 -1.94
C GLY A 81 11.73 -12.64 -0.52
N ASP A 82 13.06 -12.79 -0.46
CA ASP A 82 13.78 -13.08 0.78
C ASP A 82 14.44 -11.83 1.39
N ILE A 83 13.74 -10.69 1.35
CA ILE A 83 14.18 -9.47 2.07
C ILE A 83 13.57 -9.51 3.47
N PRO A 84 14.38 -9.44 4.54
CA PRO A 84 13.88 -9.58 5.90
C PRO A 84 12.99 -8.40 6.31
N VAL A 85 12.06 -8.68 7.23
CA VAL A 85 11.33 -7.62 7.93
C VAL A 85 12.33 -6.76 8.68
N GLU A 86 12.01 -5.47 8.80
CA GLU A 86 12.85 -4.41 9.37
C GLU A 86 14.05 -3.97 8.53
N ALA A 87 14.39 -4.69 7.47
CA ALA A 87 15.42 -4.26 6.52
C ALA A 87 15.15 -2.84 6.02
N LEU A 88 16.22 -2.12 5.73
CA LEU A 88 16.14 -0.80 5.12
C LEU A 88 16.36 -0.93 3.62
N VAL A 89 15.42 -0.39 2.86
CA VAL A 89 15.40 -0.47 1.40
C VAL A 89 15.41 0.92 0.80
N LYS A 90 16.14 1.07 -0.31
CA LYS A 90 16.08 2.28 -1.13
C LYS A 90 15.75 1.97 -2.58
N TRP A 91 15.09 2.90 -3.26
CA TRP A 91 14.85 2.81 -4.70
C TRP A 91 14.73 4.17 -5.34
N ASN A 92 14.90 4.20 -6.65
CA ASN A 92 14.75 5.42 -7.45
C ASN A 92 13.33 5.53 -8.01
N GLY A 93 12.65 6.59 -7.62
CA GLY A 93 11.40 7.07 -8.20
C GLY A 93 11.67 8.00 -9.37
N HIS A 94 11.07 7.69 -10.52
CA HIS A 94 11.20 8.49 -11.74
C HIS A 94 10.29 9.74 -11.77
N ALA A 95 9.42 9.89 -10.78
CA ALA A 95 8.53 11.03 -10.67
C ALA A 95 9.15 12.13 -9.81
N ASN A 96 8.64 13.36 -9.97
CA ASN A 96 8.92 14.50 -9.09
C ASN A 96 10.40 14.95 -9.02
N LYS A 97 11.15 14.82 -10.13
CA LYS A 97 12.49 15.41 -10.22
C LYS A 97 12.42 16.93 -10.07
N LEU A 98 13.44 17.50 -9.43
CA LEU A 98 13.60 18.94 -9.30
C LEU A 98 14.06 19.56 -10.64
N PRO A 99 13.90 20.87 -10.83
CA PRO A 99 14.50 21.58 -11.96
C PRO A 99 16.02 21.36 -12.01
N GLU A 100 16.59 21.31 -13.22
CA GLU A 100 18.03 21.12 -13.43
C GLU A 100 18.87 22.16 -12.67
N GLY A 101 19.91 21.68 -11.97
CA GLY A 101 20.78 22.54 -11.15
C GLY A 101 20.21 22.90 -9.77
N SER A 102 19.04 22.36 -9.38
CA SER A 102 18.52 22.53 -8.03
C SER A 102 19.37 21.77 -7.00
N ALA A 103 19.50 22.35 -5.80
CA ALA A 103 20.07 21.62 -4.67
C ALA A 103 19.16 20.45 -4.26
N PRO A 104 19.71 19.34 -3.73
CA PRO A 104 18.90 18.24 -3.23
C PRO A 104 17.94 18.69 -2.13
N GLU A 105 16.68 18.27 -2.24
CA GLU A 105 15.66 18.49 -1.21
C GLU A 105 15.44 17.20 -0.43
N ILE A 106 15.47 17.28 0.90
CA ILE A 106 15.29 16.13 1.79
C ILE A 106 13.98 16.30 2.56
N THR A 107 13.07 15.34 2.38
CA THR A 107 11.79 15.30 3.08
C THR A 107 11.77 14.10 4.03
N MET A 108 11.67 14.38 5.32
CA MET A 108 11.36 13.35 6.32
C MET A 108 9.85 13.11 6.32
N SER A 109 9.44 11.86 6.17
CA SER A 109 8.03 11.50 6.23
C SER A 109 7.67 11.23 7.69
N SER A 110 6.93 12.16 8.31
CA SER A 110 6.30 11.94 9.62
C SER A 110 5.06 11.07 9.53
N ASP A 111 4.41 11.11 8.38
CA ASP A 111 3.22 10.34 8.09
C ASP A 111 3.67 8.93 7.73
N CYS A 112 3.17 7.92 8.45
CA CYS A 112 3.51 6.52 8.19
C CYS A 112 2.96 6.08 6.82
N LEU A 113 3.68 6.42 5.75
CA LEU A 113 3.25 6.19 4.37
C LEU A 113 3.43 4.71 4.01
N LEU A 114 2.43 3.93 4.41
CA LEU A 114 2.39 2.49 4.18
C LEU A 114 2.16 2.20 2.69
N THR A 115 3.18 1.62 2.06
CA THR A 115 3.30 1.53 0.61
C THR A 115 3.61 0.10 0.20
N TYR A 116 2.93 -0.39 -0.84
CA TYR A 116 3.39 -1.60 -1.52
C TYR A 116 4.53 -1.25 -2.47
N VAL A 117 5.57 -2.08 -2.46
CA VAL A 117 6.73 -1.96 -3.34
C VAL A 117 6.92 -3.28 -4.09
N LEU A 118 6.92 -3.18 -5.42
CA LEU A 118 7.05 -4.29 -6.34
C LEU A 118 8.34 -4.08 -7.14
N ALA A 119 9.25 -5.05 -7.04
CA ALA A 119 10.56 -5.01 -7.67
C ALA A 119 10.89 -6.37 -8.32
N SER A 120 11.88 -6.35 -9.21
CA SER A 120 12.48 -7.57 -9.75
C SER A 120 13.78 -7.86 -9.03
N SER A 121 13.94 -9.08 -8.51
CA SER A 121 15.12 -9.57 -7.77
C SER A 121 16.42 -9.36 -8.53
N LYS A 122 16.38 -9.39 -9.87
CA LYS A 122 17.54 -9.14 -10.74
C LYS A 122 18.16 -7.74 -10.56
N ASN A 123 17.38 -6.79 -10.03
CA ASN A 123 17.82 -5.42 -9.77
C ASN A 123 18.09 -5.20 -8.27
N VAL A 124 17.82 -6.19 -7.42
CA VAL A 124 17.99 -6.07 -5.98
C VAL A 124 19.45 -6.36 -5.63
N GLU A 125 20.05 -5.43 -4.91
CA GLU A 125 21.41 -5.54 -4.42
C GLU A 125 21.41 -5.42 -2.90
N LYS A 126 22.04 -6.39 -2.22
CA LYS A 126 22.34 -6.26 -0.78
C LYS A 126 23.53 -5.33 -0.64
N LEU A 127 23.36 -4.28 0.17
CA LEU A 127 24.36 -3.26 0.42
C LEU A 127 25.20 -3.64 1.64
N PRO A 128 26.39 -3.03 1.82
CA PRO A 128 27.20 -3.23 3.02
C PRO A 128 26.47 -2.84 4.30
N ASP A 129 26.83 -3.48 5.42
CA ASP A 129 26.25 -3.28 6.76
C ASP A 129 26.47 -1.85 7.34
N THR A 130 27.15 -0.99 6.59
CA THR A 130 27.34 0.44 6.89
C THR A 130 26.98 1.23 5.64
N SER A 131 25.76 1.78 5.60
CA SER A 131 25.30 2.63 4.50
C SER A 131 24.72 3.93 5.07
N GLU A 132 25.55 4.99 5.04
CA GLU A 132 25.19 6.34 5.51
C GLU A 132 23.92 6.88 4.83
N ASP A 133 23.65 6.39 3.61
CA ASP A 133 22.44 6.66 2.84
C ASP A 133 21.16 6.42 3.63
N PHE A 134 21.15 5.59 4.67
CA PHE A 134 19.96 5.26 5.45
C PHE A 134 19.77 6.08 6.71
N THR A 135 20.71 6.98 7.04
CA THR A 135 20.59 7.93 8.16
C THR A 135 19.24 8.67 8.10
N PRO A 136 18.47 8.76 9.19
CA PRO A 136 18.81 8.36 10.57
C PRO A 136 18.42 6.92 10.95
N ALA A 137 17.80 6.14 10.06
CA ALA A 137 17.23 4.84 10.43
C ALA A 137 18.28 3.74 10.61
N ASP A 138 19.49 3.94 10.09
CA ASP A 138 20.65 3.04 10.26
C ASP A 138 21.20 3.01 11.71
N SER A 139 20.75 3.92 12.57
CA SER A 139 21.10 3.92 14.00
C SER A 139 20.63 2.67 14.76
N ILE A 140 19.73 1.87 14.18
CA ILE A 140 19.29 0.59 14.73
C ILE A 140 20.26 -0.52 14.28
N TYR A 141 20.95 -1.12 15.26
CA TYR A 141 21.93 -2.17 15.00
C TYR A 141 21.29 -3.42 14.39
N GLY A 142 22.00 -4.05 13.44
CA GLY A 142 21.64 -5.36 12.88
C GLY A 142 20.63 -5.35 11.74
N LEU A 143 20.30 -4.18 11.18
CA LEU A 143 19.47 -4.07 9.99
C LEU A 143 20.26 -4.37 8.72
N ASP A 144 19.70 -5.20 7.85
CA ASP A 144 20.20 -5.39 6.50
C ASP A 144 19.77 -4.22 5.60
N PHE A 145 20.62 -3.87 4.65
CA PHE A 145 20.41 -2.76 3.71
C PHE A 145 20.29 -3.27 2.27
N TYR A 146 19.33 -2.76 1.51
CA TYR A 146 19.12 -3.17 0.12
C TYR A 146 18.84 -1.99 -0.81
N SER A 147 19.37 -2.06 -2.02
CA SER A 147 18.92 -1.26 -3.15
C SER A 147 17.95 -2.10 -3.98
N LEU A 148 16.78 -1.56 -4.32
CA LEU A 148 15.80 -2.21 -5.21
C LEU A 148 15.95 -1.76 -6.68
N GLY A 149 16.90 -0.85 -6.95
CA GLY A 149 17.17 -0.29 -8.27
C GLY A 149 16.14 0.72 -8.76
N ASP A 150 16.10 0.90 -10.09
CA ASP A 150 15.33 1.97 -10.74
C ASP A 150 13.94 1.54 -11.22
N CYS A 151 13.75 0.27 -11.56
CA CYS A 151 12.49 -0.24 -12.12
C CYS A 151 11.50 -0.70 -11.05
N VAL A 152 11.20 0.15 -10.08
CA VAL A 152 10.30 -0.15 -8.97
C VAL A 152 8.90 0.40 -9.21
N ARG A 153 7.88 -0.42 -8.96
CA ARG A 153 6.48 0.02 -8.90
C ARG A 153 6.08 0.14 -7.44
N TYR A 154 5.54 1.29 -7.05
CA TYR A 154 5.13 1.53 -5.68
C TYR A 154 3.87 2.39 -5.63
N PHE A 155 3.03 2.13 -4.62
CA PHE A 155 1.76 2.84 -4.44
C PHE A 155 1.23 2.68 -3.01
N PRO A 156 0.54 3.71 -2.45
CA PRO A 156 -0.04 3.64 -1.11
C PRO A 156 -1.02 2.48 -0.96
N MET A 157 -0.98 1.77 0.17
CA MET A 157 -1.73 0.54 0.36
C MET A 157 -3.26 0.75 0.43
N THR A 158 -3.72 1.89 0.92
CA THR A 158 -5.14 2.16 1.22
C THR A 158 -5.73 3.23 0.32
N GLU A 159 -4.97 4.27 0.02
CA GLU A 159 -5.42 5.48 -0.66
C GLU A 159 -5.50 5.24 -2.17
N SER A 160 -4.70 4.32 -2.71
CA SER A 160 -4.59 4.08 -4.16
C SER A 160 -5.45 2.91 -4.66
N ASP A 161 -5.97 3.02 -5.89
CA ASP A 161 -6.68 1.92 -6.56
C ASP A 161 -5.81 0.66 -6.69
N PRO A 162 -4.52 0.74 -7.10
CA PRO A 162 -3.65 -0.43 -7.09
C PRO A 162 -3.43 -1.03 -5.70
N GLY A 163 -3.37 -0.21 -4.65
CA GLY A 163 -3.28 -0.67 -3.25
C GLY A 163 -4.51 -1.46 -2.81
N ARG A 164 -5.71 -0.97 -3.17
CA ARG A 164 -6.96 -1.70 -2.94
C ARG A 164 -7.05 -2.98 -3.78
N ALA A 165 -6.57 -2.94 -5.03
CA ALA A 165 -6.48 -4.10 -5.90
C ALA A 165 -5.56 -5.19 -5.32
N MET A 166 -4.39 -4.82 -4.80
CA MET A 166 -3.47 -5.74 -4.13
C MET A 166 -4.14 -6.56 -3.03
N LYS A 167 -4.99 -5.92 -2.20
CA LYS A 167 -5.72 -6.64 -1.12
C LYS A 167 -6.70 -7.70 -1.63
N LYS A 168 -7.23 -7.52 -2.84
CA LYS A 168 -8.11 -8.51 -3.49
C LYS A 168 -7.33 -9.58 -4.26
N LEU A 169 -6.13 -9.25 -4.73
CA LEU A 169 -5.29 -10.19 -5.50
C LEU A 169 -4.43 -11.08 -4.60
N LEU A 170 -4.01 -10.57 -3.45
CA LEU A 170 -3.25 -11.31 -2.47
C LEU A 170 -4.20 -11.95 -1.47
N HIS A 171 -4.06 -13.27 -1.28
CA HIS A 171 -4.69 -13.96 -0.16
C HIS A 171 -3.94 -13.64 1.12
N ILE A 172 -4.31 -12.55 1.79
CA ILE A 172 -3.76 -12.18 3.10
C ILE A 172 -4.76 -12.61 4.16
N GLU A 173 -4.55 -13.78 4.75
CA GLU A 173 -5.34 -14.18 5.92
C GLU A 173 -4.87 -13.37 7.14
N PRO A 174 -5.80 -12.71 7.86
CA PRO A 174 -5.47 -12.18 9.18
C PRO A 174 -4.92 -13.31 10.06
N ALA A 175 -3.82 -13.03 10.75
CA ALA A 175 -3.26 -14.00 11.70
C ALA A 175 -4.35 -14.39 12.70
N LYS A 176 -4.60 -15.70 12.83
CA LYS A 176 -5.53 -16.21 13.85
C LYS A 176 -4.96 -15.83 15.21
N ILE A 177 -5.69 -14.98 15.93
CA ILE A 177 -5.39 -14.66 17.31
C ILE A 177 -5.63 -15.93 18.11
N SER A 178 -4.65 -16.36 18.90
CA SER A 178 -4.83 -17.51 19.79
C SER A 178 -5.88 -17.17 20.85
N ALA A 179 -6.57 -18.19 21.38
CA ALA A 179 -7.52 -17.97 22.48
C ALA A 179 -6.86 -17.27 23.68
N GLU A 180 -5.57 -17.55 23.91
CA GLU A 180 -4.76 -16.90 24.94
C GLU A 180 -4.52 -15.42 24.65
N SER A 181 -4.11 -15.06 23.43
CA SER A 181 -3.91 -13.66 23.03
C SER A 181 -5.23 -12.88 22.99
N GLU A 182 -6.35 -13.54 22.68
CA GLU A 182 -7.68 -12.92 22.73
C GLU A 182 -8.13 -12.67 24.18
N ALA A 183 -7.88 -13.62 25.09
CA ALA A 183 -8.16 -13.45 26.51
C ALA A 183 -7.29 -12.36 27.15
N ALA A 184 -6.03 -12.24 26.71
CA ALA A 184 -5.08 -11.21 27.12
C ALA A 184 -5.15 -9.94 26.25
N ARG A 185 -6.20 -9.78 25.41
CA ARG A 185 -6.35 -8.62 24.54
C ARG A 185 -6.27 -7.35 25.38
N PHE A 186 -5.43 -6.41 24.94
CA PHE A 186 -5.26 -5.11 25.60
C PHE A 186 -6.62 -4.43 25.80
N LYS A 187 -6.95 -4.14 27.05
CA LYS A 187 -8.14 -3.38 27.45
C LYS A 187 -7.63 -2.06 28.03
N PRO A 188 -7.63 -0.96 27.25
CA PRO A 188 -7.29 0.33 27.83
C PRO A 188 -8.31 0.63 28.93
N GLU A 189 -7.84 1.11 30.08
CA GLU A 189 -8.74 1.67 31.07
C GLU A 189 -9.47 2.84 30.40
N SER A 190 -10.80 2.79 30.40
CA SER A 190 -11.58 3.96 30.01
C SER A 190 -11.35 5.02 31.08
N ASP A 191 -10.62 6.07 30.74
CA ASP A 191 -10.43 7.23 31.61
C ASP A 191 -11.77 7.64 32.24
N LYS A 192 -11.80 7.71 33.57
CA LYS A 192 -12.87 8.31 34.37
C LYS A 192 -12.66 9.82 34.47
#